data_AF-R6ZQW9-F1
#
_entry.id   AF-R6ZQW9-F1
#
_cell.length_a   1.000
_cell.length_b   1.000
_cell.length_c   1.000
_cell.angle_alpha   90.00
_cell.angle_beta   90.00
_cell.angle_gamma   90.00
#
_symmetry.space_group_name_H-M   'P 1'
#
loop_
_entity.id
_entity.type
_entity.pdbx_description
1 polymer ?
#
loop_
_entity_poly.entity_id
_entity_poly.type
_entity_poly.pdbx_seq_one_letter_code
_entity_poly.pdbx_strand_id
1 'polypeptide(L)'
;MMNKKKWIKFLVYGMIGAVLTMIGDCLLLGVDTREAVGSLGQYIVSAQKVSYTRIGLAGSFGYVGIPLTAFGFYVLYLMLEKKDSMLARLYRASVYGYIALGGAIHIICCYLLAWMICIKRVGKDKA
;
A
#
# COMPACT_ATOMS: atom_id res chain seq x y z
N MET A 1 -30.89 -7.24 -1.36
CA MET A 1 -30.27 -6.38 -0.33
C MET A 1 -29.32 -7.20 0.53
N MET A 2 -28.04 -6.82 0.65
CA MET A 2 -27.08 -7.55 1.49
C MET A 2 -27.46 -7.42 2.97
N ASN A 3 -27.47 -8.54 3.70
CA ASN A 3 -27.88 -8.62 5.10
C ASN A 3 -26.88 -7.87 6.02
N LYS A 4 -27.32 -7.11 7.03
CA LYS A 4 -26.45 -6.25 7.89
C LYS A 4 -25.20 -6.98 8.41
N LYS A 5 -25.35 -8.26 8.80
CA LYS A 5 -24.23 -9.11 9.26
C LYS A 5 -23.13 -9.31 8.20
N LYS A 6 -23.47 -9.33 6.90
CA LYS A 6 -22.49 -9.45 5.81
C LYS A 6 -21.72 -8.15 5.58
N TRP A 7 -22.35 -6.99 5.77
CA TRP A 7 -21.67 -5.69 5.64
C TRP A 7 -20.57 -5.53 6.67
N ILE A 8 -20.88 -5.85 7.93
CA ILE A 8 -19.93 -5.78 9.03
C ILE A 8 -18.72 -6.69 8.74
N LYS A 9 -18.94 -7.90 8.23
CA LYS A 9 -17.84 -8.81 7.87
C LYS A 9 -16.93 -8.23 6.79
N PHE A 10 -17.48 -7.69 5.71
CA PHE A 10 -16.69 -7.06 4.66
C PHE A 10 -15.96 -5.79 5.12
N LEU A 11 -16.55 -5.02 6.04
CA LEU A 11 -15.91 -3.85 6.65
C LEU A 11 -14.74 -4.28 7.54
N VAL A 12 -14.90 -5.35 8.32
CA VAL A 12 -13.82 -5.96 9.11
C VAL A 12 -12.70 -6.46 8.22
N TYR A 13 -12.99 -7.14 7.10
CA TYR A 13 -11.96 -7.52 6.13
C TYR A 13 -11.23 -6.30 5.54
N GLY A 14 -11.96 -5.21 5.28
CA GLY A 14 -11.38 -3.95 4.85
C GLY A 14 -10.43 -3.35 5.88
N MET A 15 -10.82 -3.35 7.16
CA MET A 15 -9.96 -2.89 8.26
C MET A 15 -8.73 -3.76 8.44
N ILE A 16 -8.86 -5.09 8.36
CA ILE A 16 -7.72 -6.01 8.42
C ILE A 16 -6.78 -5.73 7.25
N GLY A 17 -7.31 -5.54 6.04
CA GLY A 17 -6.52 -5.14 4.88
C GLY A 17 -5.74 -3.85 5.09
N ALA A 18 -6.38 -2.83 5.67
CA ALA A 18 -5.73 -1.55 5.96
C ALA A 18 -4.60 -1.70 6.99
N VAL A 19 -4.79 -2.52 8.03
CA VAL A 19 -3.74 -2.82 9.02
C VAL A 19 -2.57 -3.57 8.37
N LEU A 20 -2.83 -4.55 7.49
CA LEU A 20 -1.77 -5.24 6.74
C LEU A 20 -0.98 -4.26 5.86
N THR A 21 -1.65 -3.38 5.13
CA THR A 21 -0.99 -2.36 4.30
C THR A 21 -0.14 -1.42 5.16
N MET A 22 -0.66 -0.97 6.31
CA MET A 22 0.08 -0.12 7.23
C MET A 22 1.34 -0.82 7.78
N ILE A 23 1.25 -2.12 8.11
CA ILE A 23 2.42 -2.90 8.52
C ILE A 23 3.45 -2.98 7.39
N GLY A 24 3.01 -3.18 6.14
CA GLY A 24 3.87 -3.15 4.96
C GLY A 24 4.60 -1.80 4.82
N ASP A 25 3.87 -0.69 4.92
CA ASP A 25 4.44 0.66 4.85
C ASP A 25 5.44 0.93 5.99
N CYS A 26 5.13 0.51 7.22
CA CYS A 26 6.05 0.59 8.35
C CYS A 26 7.30 -0.28 8.16
N LEU A 27 7.20 -1.41 7.46
CA LEU A 27 8.38 -2.23 7.15
C LEU A 27 9.28 -1.58 6.09
N LEU A 28 8.72 -0.80 5.16
CA LEU A 28 9.49 -0.06 4.15
C LEU A 28 10.10 1.23 4.68
N LEU A 29 9.31 2.02 5.42
CA LEU A 29 9.64 3.40 5.80
C LEU A 29 9.89 3.60 7.30
N GLY A 30 9.60 2.59 8.13
CA GLY A 30 9.88 2.59 9.57
C GLY A 30 11.36 2.35 9.85
N VAL A 31 12.17 3.32 9.42
CA VAL A 31 13.61 3.40 9.64
C VAL A 31 13.95 4.80 10.08
N ASP A 32 14.87 4.90 11.04
CA ASP A 32 15.37 6.18 11.49
C ASP A 32 16.20 6.86 10.38
N THR A 33 15.67 7.97 9.86
CA THR A 33 16.25 8.80 8.80
C THR A 33 16.71 10.17 9.30
N ARG A 34 16.88 10.36 10.61
CA ARG A 34 17.32 11.65 11.21
C ARG A 34 18.63 12.20 10.64
N GLU A 35 19.48 11.36 10.05
CA GLU A 35 20.76 11.74 9.43
C GLU A 35 20.62 12.17 7.96
N ALA A 36 19.42 12.10 7.38
CA ALA A 36 19.20 12.40 5.96
C ALA A 36 18.95 13.89 5.70
N VAL A 37 19.68 14.44 4.73
CA VAL A 37 19.42 15.79 4.20
C VAL A 37 18.43 15.70 3.04
N GLY A 38 17.19 16.16 3.27
CA GLY A 38 16.14 16.25 2.26
C GLY A 38 15.36 14.95 1.99
N SER A 39 14.24 15.06 1.26
CA SER A 39 13.29 13.96 0.96
C SER A 39 13.97 12.76 0.28
N LEU A 40 14.78 13.01 -0.76
CA LEU A 40 15.55 11.95 -1.43
C LEU A 40 16.60 11.31 -0.51
N GLY A 41 17.22 12.10 0.37
CA GLY A 41 18.14 11.60 1.38
C GLY A 41 17.48 10.60 2.32
N GLN A 42 16.23 10.86 2.72
CA GLN A 42 15.49 9.97 3.61
C GLN A 42 15.25 8.60 2.96
N TYR A 43 14.86 8.56 1.68
CA TYR A 43 14.73 7.30 0.95
C TYR A 43 16.06 6.55 0.81
N ILE A 44 17.17 7.27 0.61
CA ILE A 44 18.51 6.68 0.50
C ILE A 44 18.98 6.10 1.85
N VAL A 45 18.76 6.81 2.95
CA VAL A 45 19.11 6.34 4.31
C VAL A 45 18.22 5.18 4.73
N SER A 46 16.92 5.23 4.41
CA SER A 46 16.00 4.11 4.59
C SER A 46 16.46 2.88 3.81
N ALA A 47 16.76 3.03 2.51
CA ALA A 47 17.28 1.95 1.68
C ALA A 47 18.56 1.32 2.25
N GLN A 48 19.40 2.10 2.92
CA GLN A 48 20.66 1.61 3.51
C GLN A 48 20.46 0.70 4.74
N LYS A 49 19.38 0.90 5.50
CA LYS A 49 19.09 0.15 6.73
C LYS A 49 18.06 -0.98 6.52
N VAL A 50 17.40 -1.01 5.35
CA VAL A 50 16.38 -2.02 5.01
C VAL A 50 17.01 -3.18 4.24
N SER A 51 16.81 -4.41 4.72
CA SER A 51 17.20 -5.64 4.01
C SER A 51 16.24 -5.98 2.87
N TYR A 52 16.73 -6.64 1.80
CA TYR A 52 15.91 -7.15 0.70
C TYR A 52 14.77 -8.07 1.18
N THR A 53 14.96 -8.83 2.26
CA THR A 53 13.90 -9.64 2.87
C THR A 53 12.78 -8.81 3.48
N ARG A 54 13.10 -7.65 4.05
CA ARG A 54 12.12 -6.70 4.61
C ARG A 54 11.31 -6.03 3.50
N ILE A 55 11.94 -5.70 2.37
CA ILE A 55 11.27 -5.16 1.18
C ILE A 55 10.32 -6.20 0.57
N GLY A 56 10.76 -7.46 0.45
CA GLY A 56 9.91 -8.53 -0.08
C GLY A 56 8.69 -8.82 0.81
N LEU A 57 8.88 -8.83 2.13
CA LEU A 57 7.78 -8.99 3.09
C LEU A 57 6.81 -7.80 3.04
N ALA A 58 7.32 -6.58 3.02
CA ALA A 58 6.47 -5.40 2.91
C ALA A 58 5.65 -5.39 1.62
N GLY A 59 6.28 -5.69 0.49
CA GLY A 59 5.61 -5.84 -0.81
C GLY A 59 4.50 -6.87 -0.78
N SER A 60 4.73 -8.01 -0.12
CA SER A 60 3.74 -9.08 0.05
C SER A 60 2.55 -8.62 0.90
N PHE A 61 2.81 -7.92 2.01
CA PHE A 61 1.75 -7.42 2.91
C PHE A 61 0.90 -6.33 2.24
N GLY A 62 1.50 -5.38 1.52
CA GLY A 62 0.72 -4.37 0.80
C GLY A 62 0.04 -4.91 -0.46
N TYR A 63 0.64 -5.89 -1.16
CA TYR A 63 -0.02 -6.54 -2.32
C TYR A 63 -1.31 -7.25 -1.92
N VAL A 64 -1.35 -7.88 -0.73
CA VAL A 64 -2.55 -8.56 -0.21
C VAL A 64 -3.47 -7.60 0.55
N GLY A 65 -2.91 -6.67 1.32
CA GLY A 65 -3.65 -5.71 2.14
C GLY A 65 -4.48 -4.72 1.32
N ILE A 66 -3.97 -4.26 0.18
CA ILE A 66 -4.65 -3.28 -0.66
C ILE A 66 -5.94 -3.83 -1.29
N PRO A 67 -5.95 -4.99 -1.97
CA PRO A 67 -7.19 -5.63 -2.45
C PRO A 67 -8.17 -5.96 -1.32
N LEU A 68 -7.68 -6.36 -0.14
CA LEU A 68 -8.54 -6.61 1.03
C LEU A 68 -9.24 -5.33 1.51
N THR A 69 -8.54 -4.20 1.50
CA THR A 69 -9.09 -2.88 1.86
C THR A 69 -10.23 -2.46 0.92
N ALA A 70 -10.17 -2.87 -0.35
CA ALA A 70 -11.20 -2.57 -1.34
C ALA A 70 -12.58 -3.13 -0.99
N PHE A 71 -12.65 -4.25 -0.26
CA PHE A 71 -13.92 -4.77 0.25
C PHE A 71 -14.58 -3.80 1.24
N GLY A 72 -13.80 -3.10 2.06
CA GLY A 72 -14.29 -2.05 2.95
C GLY A 72 -14.85 -0.86 2.17
N PHE A 73 -14.14 -0.40 1.13
CA PHE A 73 -14.62 0.68 0.27
C PHE A 73 -15.89 0.29 -0.50
N TYR A 74 -16.00 -0.96 -0.96
CA TYR A 74 -17.22 -1.43 -1.61
C TYR A 74 -18.44 -1.40 -0.68
N VAL A 75 -18.26 -1.71 0.61
CA VAL A 75 -19.32 -1.59 1.62
C VAL A 75 -19.72 -0.13 1.82
N LEU A 76 -18.76 0.81 1.84
CA LEU A 76 -19.06 2.24 1.92
C LEU A 76 -19.82 2.73 0.68
N TYR A 77 -19.48 2.25 -0.52
CA TYR A 77 -20.26 2.51 -1.74
C TYR A 77 -21.70 2.03 -1.60
N LEU A 78 -21.92 0.86 -1.00
CA LEU A 78 -23.28 0.34 -0.80
C LEU A 78 -24.06 1.21 0.21
N MET A 79 -23.39 1.82 1.20
CA MET A 79 -23.99 2.70 2.25
C MET A 79 -24.33 4.09 1.71
N LEU A 80 -23.82 4.47 0.54
CA LEU A 80 -24.14 5.77 -0.06
C LEU A 80 -25.65 5.89 -0.31
N GLU A 81 -26.22 7.00 0.17
CA GLU A 81 -27.65 7.29 0.09
C GLU A 81 -28.10 7.62 -1.34
N LYS A 82 -27.27 8.34 -2.11
CA LYS A 82 -27.55 8.73 -3.50
C LYS A 82 -26.63 8.01 -4.48
N LYS A 83 -27.11 6.90 -5.05
CA LYS A 83 -26.34 6.07 -6.00
C LYS A 83 -26.34 6.58 -7.44
N ASP A 84 -27.28 7.45 -7.82
CA ASP A 84 -27.37 8.04 -9.16
C ASP A 84 -26.54 9.31 -9.35
N SER A 85 -25.97 9.86 -8.28
CA SER A 85 -25.10 11.03 -8.41
C SER A 85 -23.81 10.66 -9.16
N MET A 86 -23.28 11.62 -9.94
CA MET A 86 -21.98 11.52 -10.61
C MET A 86 -20.86 11.08 -9.64
N LEU A 87 -20.93 11.54 -8.38
CA LEU A 87 -19.98 11.18 -7.31
C LEU A 87 -20.02 9.68 -6.98
N ALA A 88 -21.20 9.07 -6.96
CA ALA A 88 -21.35 7.65 -6.66
C ALA A 88 -20.83 6.76 -7.79
N ARG A 89 -21.02 7.19 -9.04
CA ARG A 89 -20.42 6.52 -10.21
C ARG A 89 -18.90 6.63 -10.19
N LEU A 90 -18.36 7.81 -9.86
CA LEU A 90 -16.93 8.03 -9.72
C LEU A 90 -16.35 7.17 -8.59
N TYR A 91 -17.00 7.13 -7.43
CA TYR A 91 -16.59 6.30 -6.30
C TYR A 91 -16.57 4.81 -6.67
N ARG A 92 -17.61 4.31 -7.34
CA ARG A 92 -17.66 2.93 -7.84
C ARG A 92 -16.47 2.65 -8.77
N ALA A 93 -16.22 3.52 -9.75
CA ALA A 93 -15.08 3.37 -10.67
C ALA A 93 -13.74 3.40 -9.93
N SER A 94 -13.61 4.23 -8.89
CA SER A 94 -12.43 4.33 -8.04
C SER A 94 -12.15 3.02 -7.31
N VAL A 95 -13.18 2.37 -6.78
CA VAL A 95 -13.04 1.06 -6.10
C VAL A 95 -12.57 -0.01 -7.09
N TYR A 96 -13.11 -0.05 -8.31
CA TYR A 96 -12.63 -1.01 -9.33
C TYR A 96 -11.21 -0.72 -9.77
N GLY A 97 -10.84 0.56 -9.96
CA GLY A 97 -9.47 0.96 -10.26
C GLY A 97 -8.50 0.58 -9.13
N TYR A 98 -8.91 0.75 -7.88
CA TYR A 98 -8.14 0.39 -6.70
C TYR A 98 -7.90 -1.13 -6.59
N ILE A 99 -8.89 -1.96 -6.95
CA ILE A 99 -8.73 -3.42 -7.02
C ILE A 99 -7.76 -3.80 -8.14
N ALA A 100 -7.88 -3.18 -9.32
CA ALA A 100 -7.07 -3.54 -10.49
C ALA A 100 -5.61 -3.12 -10.36
N LEU A 101 -5.33 -1.94 -9.79
CA LEU A 101 -4.00 -1.32 -9.79
C LEU A 101 -3.36 -1.21 -8.41
N GLY A 102 -4.15 -1.25 -7.33
CA GLY A 102 -3.68 -0.92 -5.99
C GLY A 102 -2.54 -1.83 -5.50
N GLY A 103 -2.68 -3.15 -5.68
CA GLY A 103 -1.61 -4.10 -5.32
C GLY A 103 -0.34 -3.92 -6.16
N ALA A 104 -0.48 -3.58 -7.45
CA ALA A 104 0.64 -3.39 -8.37
C ALA A 104 1.47 -2.14 -8.01
N ILE A 105 0.83 -1.06 -7.58
CA ILE A 105 1.50 0.17 -7.16
C ILE A 105 2.47 -0.11 -6.00
N HIS A 106 2.04 -0.90 -5.02
CA HIS A 106 2.88 -1.18 -3.86
C HIS A 106 4.10 -2.06 -4.20
N ILE A 107 3.95 -3.00 -5.15
CA ILE A 107 5.08 -3.77 -5.70
C ILE A 107 6.08 -2.83 -6.40
N ILE A 108 5.59 -1.87 -7.19
CA ILE A 108 6.45 -0.87 -7.86
C ILE A 108 7.21 -0.03 -6.82
N CYS A 109 6.54 0.42 -5.74
CA CYS A 109 7.19 1.14 -4.65
C CYS A 109 8.32 0.32 -3.98
N CYS A 110 8.08 -0.98 -3.77
CA CYS A 110 9.10 -1.89 -3.24
C CYS A 110 10.27 -2.08 -4.20
N TYR A 111 9.99 -2.20 -5.50
CA TYR A 111 11.01 -2.38 -6.54
C TYR A 111 11.90 -1.15 -6.69
N LEU A 112 11.32 0.06 -6.63
CA LEU A 112 12.07 1.32 -6.63
C LEU A 112 13.08 1.40 -5.48
N LEU A 113 12.65 1.04 -4.25
CA LEU A 113 13.55 0.97 -3.10
C LEU A 113 14.66 -0.07 -3.28
N ALA A 114 14.34 -1.26 -3.78
CA ALA A 114 15.34 -2.30 -4.07
C ALA A 114 16.36 -1.86 -5.14
N TRP A 115 15.89 -1.14 -6.16
CA TRP A 115 16.73 -0.60 -7.24
C TRP A 115 17.72 0.44 -6.71
N MET A 116 17.28 1.32 -5.80
CA MET A 116 18.13 2.31 -5.13
C MET A 116 19.25 1.64 -4.31
N ILE A 117 18.98 0.51 -3.65
CA ILE A 117 20.01 -0.29 -2.95
C ILE A 117 21.03 -0.85 -3.95
N CYS A 118 20.56 -1.35 -5.09
CA CYS A 118 21.40 -2.01 -6.10
C CYS A 118 22.37 -1.01 -6.76
N ILE A 119 21.88 0.16 -7.20
CA ILE A 119 22.72 1.22 -7.79
C ILE A 119 23.84 1.63 -6.83
N LYS A 120 23.52 1.79 -5.54
CA LYS A 120 24.51 2.24 -4.55
C LYS A 120 25.57 1.17 -4.26
N ARG A 121 25.22 -0.12 -4.22
CA ARG A 121 26.22 -1.20 -4.09
C ARG A 121 27.18 -1.25 -5.27
N VAL A 122 26.66 -1.16 -6.49
CA VAL A 122 27.50 -1.09 -7.71
C VAL A 122 28.42 0.12 -7.69
N GLY A 123 27.97 1.27 -7.16
CA GLY A 123 28.82 2.44 -6.98
C GLY A 123 29.89 2.29 -5.88
N LYS A 124 29.63 1.46 -4.87
CA LYS A 124 30.55 1.19 -3.75
C LYS A 124 31.57 0.10 -4.08
N ASP A 125 31.24 -0.84 -4.95
CA ASP A 125 32.16 -1.87 -5.46
C ASP A 125 33.14 -1.34 -6.53
N LYS A 126 32.96 -0.09 -6.97
CA LYS A 126 33.84 0.60 -7.94
C LYS A 126 34.71 1.71 -7.33
N ALA A 127 34.70 1.89 -6.01
CA ALA A 127 35.50 2.85 -5.26
C ALA A 127 36.46 2.13 -4.33
#